data_AF-A0AAU7I2R5-F1
#
_entry.id   AF-A0AAU7I2R5-F1
#
_cell.length_a   1.000
_cell.length_b   1.000
_cell.length_c   1.000
_cell.angle_alpha   90.00
_cell.angle_beta   90.00
_cell.angle_gamma   90.00
#
_symmetry.space_group_name_H-M   'P 1'
#
loop_
_entity.id
_entity.type
_entity.pdbx_description
1 polymer ?
#
loop_
_entity_poly.entity_id
_entity_poly.type
_entity_poly.pdbx_seq_one_letter_code
_entity_poly.pdbx_strand_id
1 'polypeptide(L)'
;MSAIDTLREYAEVWRLFGSMPDDATLSAEVSALYLGVSVKTLARYRQTGNGPAYIQYQAEDSKARNQRVNYLLGDLKTWRDNHKVNSTMEAAQVRGLAFASLADFTKPEPFWTIDNKIYSHALTVSDEVFKELLNTSRAEVIWISLEKVLFENWHASRERQKWNDVFVSVLSGMVKSCEIEQERHILNDIL
;
A
#
# COMPACT_ATOMS: atom_id res chain seq x y z
N MET A 1 -7.21 -25.80 -23.87
CA MET A 1 -7.18 -26.45 -22.55
C MET A 1 -8.49 -26.14 -21.86
N SER A 2 -9.20 -27.12 -21.30
CA SER A 2 -10.47 -26.86 -20.61
C SER A 2 -10.22 -26.28 -19.21
N ALA A 3 -11.18 -25.54 -18.66
CA ALA A 3 -11.06 -25.03 -17.28
C ALA A 3 -10.84 -26.16 -16.25
N ILE A 4 -11.37 -27.36 -16.52
CA ILE A 4 -11.20 -28.54 -15.66
C ILE A 4 -9.76 -29.07 -15.72
N ASP A 5 -9.14 -29.10 -16.89
CA ASP A 5 -7.76 -29.56 -17.04
C ASP A 5 -6.80 -28.59 -16.35
N THR A 6 -7.03 -27.28 -16.51
CA THR A 6 -6.28 -26.24 -15.80
C THR A 6 -6.42 -26.38 -14.28
N LEU A 7 -7.62 -26.65 -13.75
CA LEU A 7 -7.82 -26.88 -12.31
C LEU A 7 -7.09 -28.13 -11.81
N ARG A 8 -7.04 -29.20 -12.61
CA ARG A 8 -6.30 -30.43 -12.26
C ARG A 8 -4.79 -30.20 -12.22
N GLU A 9 -4.24 -29.48 -13.19
CA GLU A 9 -2.82 -29.09 -13.19
C GLU A 9 -2.48 -28.25 -11.95
N TYR A 10 -3.32 -27.27 -11.61
CA TYR A 10 -3.13 -26.49 -10.40
C TYR A 10 -3.20 -27.35 -9.13
N ALA A 11 -4.18 -28.25 -9.02
CA ALA A 11 -4.33 -29.12 -7.86
C ALA A 11 -3.07 -29.97 -7.61
N GLU A 12 -2.46 -30.50 -8.67
CA GLU A 12 -1.22 -31.27 -8.56
C GLU A 12 -0.04 -30.40 -8.11
N VAL A 13 0.10 -29.21 -8.68
CA VAL A 13 1.13 -28.23 -8.26
C VAL A 13 0.97 -27.87 -6.78
N TRP A 14 -0.26 -27.62 -6.33
CA TRP A 14 -0.54 -27.31 -4.92
C TRP A 14 -0.26 -28.50 -3.99
N ARG A 15 -0.57 -29.72 -4.42
CA ARG A 15 -0.25 -30.95 -3.68
C ARG A 15 1.26 -31.09 -3.48
N LEU A 16 2.05 -30.81 -4.52
CA LEU A 16 3.51 -30.86 -4.45
C LEU A 16 4.09 -29.83 -3.48
N PHE A 17 3.56 -28.60 -3.45
CA PHE A 17 4.00 -27.61 -2.47
C PHE A 17 3.51 -27.92 -1.04
N GLY A 18 2.32 -28.49 -0.90
CA GLY A 18 1.75 -28.84 0.39
C GLY A 18 2.49 -29.95 1.13
N SER A 19 3.19 -30.84 0.41
CA SER A 19 3.97 -31.93 1.00
C SER A 19 5.42 -31.57 1.32
N MET A 20 5.90 -30.39 0.92
CA MET A 20 7.26 -29.93 1.20
C MET A 20 7.37 -29.31 2.60
N PRO A 21 8.46 -29.58 3.34
CA PRO A 21 8.71 -28.94 4.63
C PRO A 21 9.07 -27.45 4.44
N ASP A 22 8.94 -26.65 5.51
CA ASP A 22 9.17 -25.20 5.43
C ASP A 22 10.64 -24.83 5.16
N ASP A 23 11.58 -25.68 5.56
CA ASP A 23 13.02 -25.53 5.29
C ASP A 23 13.41 -26.02 3.88
N ALA A 24 12.45 -26.45 3.06
CA ALA A 24 12.71 -26.80 1.67
C ALA A 24 13.26 -25.60 0.90
N THR A 25 14.45 -25.77 0.32
CA THR A 25 15.14 -24.75 -0.47
C THR A 25 14.67 -24.82 -1.92
N LEU A 26 14.12 -23.72 -2.43
CA LEU A 26 13.55 -23.59 -3.78
C LEU A 26 14.38 -22.64 -4.65
N SER A 27 14.49 -22.93 -5.95
CA SER A 27 15.08 -21.99 -6.90
C SER A 27 14.16 -20.80 -7.17
N ALA A 28 14.71 -19.72 -7.71
CA ALA A 28 13.94 -18.55 -8.10
C ALA A 28 12.76 -18.86 -9.05
N GLU A 29 12.92 -19.84 -9.96
CA GLU A 29 11.85 -20.27 -10.87
C GLU A 29 10.67 -20.90 -10.11
N VAL A 30 10.97 -21.82 -9.20
CA VAL A 30 9.94 -22.54 -8.43
C VAL A 30 9.29 -21.60 -7.40
N SER A 31 10.06 -20.70 -6.79
CA SER A 31 9.52 -19.68 -5.88
C SER A 31 8.61 -18.68 -6.59
N ALA A 32 8.95 -18.28 -7.82
CA ALA A 32 8.10 -17.41 -8.63
C ALA A 32 6.77 -18.11 -8.97
N LEU A 33 6.83 -19.40 -9.32
CA LEU A 33 5.65 -20.22 -9.54
C LEU A 33 4.79 -20.32 -8.27
N TYR A 34 5.39 -20.59 -7.12
CA TYR A 34 4.70 -20.67 -5.83
C TYR A 34 3.95 -19.37 -5.47
N LEU A 35 4.58 -18.22 -5.72
CA LEU A 35 4.00 -16.90 -5.45
C LEU A 35 3.03 -16.41 -6.55
N GLY A 36 2.91 -17.13 -7.67
CA GLY A 36 2.07 -16.73 -8.80
C GLY A 36 2.55 -15.47 -9.52
N VAL A 37 3.87 -15.22 -9.56
CA VAL A 37 4.47 -14.05 -10.22
C VAL A 37 5.52 -14.46 -11.25
N SER A 38 5.92 -13.55 -12.13
CA SER A 38 7.06 -13.81 -13.04
C SER A 38 8.39 -13.82 -12.28
N VAL A 39 9.37 -14.59 -12.77
CA VAL A 39 10.75 -14.59 -12.22
C VAL A 39 11.35 -13.17 -12.23
N LYS A 40 11.03 -12.37 -13.25
CA LYS A 40 11.45 -10.96 -13.34
C LYS A 40 10.84 -10.11 -12.23
N THR A 41 9.57 -10.33 -11.91
CA THR A 41 8.88 -9.65 -10.80
C THR A 41 9.52 -10.01 -9.47
N LEU A 42 9.78 -11.30 -9.23
CA LEU A 42 10.44 -11.77 -8.01
C LEU A 42 11.86 -11.21 -7.87
N ALA A 43 12.61 -11.12 -8.97
CA ALA A 43 13.92 -10.47 -8.98
C ALA A 43 13.83 -8.97 -8.65
N ARG A 44 12.80 -8.27 -9.14
CA ARG A 44 12.55 -6.87 -8.80
C ARG A 44 12.23 -6.69 -7.32
N TYR A 45 11.37 -7.53 -6.74
CA TYR A 45 11.03 -7.44 -5.31
C TYR A 45 12.27 -7.54 -4.43
N ARG A 46 13.19 -8.45 -4.75
CA ARG A 46 14.52 -8.52 -4.12
C ARG A 46 15.33 -7.24 -4.26
N GLN A 47 15.43 -6.70 -5.47
CA GLN A 47 16.23 -5.50 -5.75
C GLN A 47 15.73 -4.28 -4.98
N THR A 48 14.41 -4.19 -4.75
CA THR A 48 13.79 -3.07 -4.02
C THR A 48 13.63 -3.33 -2.52
N GLY A 49 14.08 -4.48 -2.00
CA GLY A 49 13.91 -4.86 -0.59
C GLY A 49 12.49 -5.20 -0.17
N ASN A 50 11.57 -5.40 -1.13
CA ASN A 50 10.15 -5.70 -0.88
C ASN A 50 9.80 -7.18 -1.06
N GLY A 51 10.79 -8.04 -1.27
CA GLY A 51 10.61 -9.47 -1.54
C GLY A 51 10.76 -10.34 -0.31
N PRO A 52 10.43 -11.64 -0.42
CA PRO A 52 10.73 -12.63 0.61
C PRO A 52 12.24 -12.71 0.86
N ALA A 53 12.61 -13.14 2.07
CA ALA A 53 13.99 -13.44 2.42
C ALA A 53 14.57 -14.50 1.47
N TYR A 54 15.86 -14.40 1.18
CA TYR A 54 16.52 -15.27 0.21
C TYR A 54 17.92 -15.66 0.69
N ILE A 55 18.35 -16.83 0.23
CA ILE A 55 19.69 -17.36 0.45
C ILE A 55 20.52 -17.08 -0.80
N GLN A 56 21.68 -16.46 -0.60
CA GLN A 56 22.69 -16.28 -1.63
C GLN A 56 24.03 -16.73 -1.04
N TYR A 57 24.52 -17.87 -1.51
CA TYR A 57 25.81 -18.39 -1.07
C TYR A 57 26.92 -17.50 -1.61
N GLN A 58 27.71 -16.93 -0.70
CA GLN A 58 28.92 -16.20 -1.05
C GLN A 58 30.05 -17.22 -1.20
N ALA A 59 30.65 -17.32 -2.39
CA ALA A 59 31.91 -18.04 -2.53
C ALA A 59 33.03 -17.11 -2.01
N GLU A 60 33.83 -17.58 -1.05
CA GLU A 60 34.85 -16.78 -0.33
C GLU A 60 35.80 -16.01 -1.28
N ASP A 61 36.07 -16.55 -2.48
CA ASP A 61 36.98 -15.96 -3.47
C ASP A 61 36.29 -15.32 -4.69
N SER A 62 34.96 -15.23 -4.71
CA SER A 62 34.21 -14.75 -5.89
C SER A 62 33.54 -13.40 -5.68
N LYS A 63 33.98 -12.39 -6.44
CA LYS A 63 33.28 -11.10 -6.61
C LYS A 63 32.19 -11.15 -7.68
N ALA A 64 31.83 -12.34 -8.18
CA ALA A 64 30.84 -12.47 -9.24
C ALA A 64 29.45 -12.09 -8.73
N ARG A 65 28.79 -11.17 -9.44
CA ARG A 65 27.45 -10.67 -9.09
C ARG A 65 26.33 -11.67 -9.37
N ASN A 66 26.56 -12.65 -10.25
CA ASN A 66 25.56 -13.61 -10.73
C ASN A 66 25.50 -14.87 -9.86
N GLN A 67 25.49 -14.73 -8.54
CA GLN A 67 25.34 -15.88 -7.65
C GLN A 67 23.90 -16.39 -7.67
N ARG A 68 23.75 -17.71 -7.55
CA ARG A 68 22.45 -18.37 -7.48
C ARG A 68 21.69 -17.89 -6.25
N VAL A 69 20.39 -17.61 -6.44
CA VAL A 69 19.47 -17.18 -5.39
C VAL A 69 18.47 -18.30 -5.14
N ASN A 70 18.30 -18.65 -3.88
CA ASN A 70 17.31 -19.64 -3.43
C ASN A 70 16.45 -19.05 -2.31
N TYR A 71 15.33 -19.69 -2.01
CA TYR A 71 14.37 -19.27 -1.00
C TYR A 71 13.94 -20.46 -0.16
N LEU A 72 13.61 -20.24 1.11
CA LEU A 72 12.94 -21.25 1.92
C LEU A 72 11.44 -21.18 1.69
N LEU A 73 10.77 -22.34 1.64
CA LEU A 73 9.32 -22.38 1.48
C LEU A 73 8.60 -21.69 2.63
N GLY A 74 9.12 -21.79 3.86
CA GLY A 74 8.61 -21.08 5.05
C GLY A 74 8.63 -19.56 4.86
N ASP A 75 9.74 -18.99 4.41
CA ASP A 75 9.86 -17.55 4.17
C ASP A 75 8.89 -17.06 3.08
N LEU A 76 8.67 -17.88 2.04
CA LEU A 76 7.69 -17.59 0.99
C LEU A 76 6.26 -17.61 1.53
N LYS A 77 5.92 -18.57 2.41
CA LYS A 77 4.62 -18.64 3.09
C LYS A 77 4.39 -17.40 3.95
N THR A 78 5.35 -17.08 4.83
CA THR A 78 5.29 -15.89 5.70
C THR A 78 5.15 -14.61 4.91
N TRP A 79 5.97 -14.42 3.86
CA TRP A 79 5.88 -13.23 3.04
C TRP A 79 4.50 -13.11 2.37
N ARG A 80 3.99 -14.19 1.77
CA ARG A 80 2.67 -14.21 1.14
C ARG A 80 1.56 -13.88 2.13
N ASP A 81 1.61 -14.46 3.32
CA ASP A 81 0.58 -14.26 4.34
C ASP A 81 0.60 -12.83 4.88
N ASN A 82 1.78 -12.21 5.03
CA ASN A 82 1.93 -10.79 5.39
C ASN A 82 1.48 -9.81 4.29
N HIS A 83 1.32 -10.27 3.05
CA HIS A 83 0.88 -9.45 1.92
C HIS A 83 -0.60 -9.64 1.58
N LYS A 84 -1.35 -10.38 2.39
CA LYS A 84 -2.80 -10.49 2.26
C LYS A 84 -3.46 -9.18 2.68
N VAL A 85 -4.42 -8.74 1.88
CA VAL A 85 -5.28 -7.61 2.14
C VAL A 85 -6.73 -8.06 1.92
N ASN A 86 -7.65 -7.58 2.75
CA ASN A 86 -9.05 -8.00 2.78
C ASN A 86 -9.96 -7.06 1.99
N SER A 87 -9.44 -5.92 1.52
CA SER A 87 -10.20 -4.98 0.69
C SER A 87 -9.31 -4.19 -0.26
N THR A 88 -9.94 -3.60 -1.28
CA THR A 88 -9.28 -2.65 -2.19
C THR A 88 -8.79 -1.38 -1.47
N MET A 89 -9.49 -0.96 -0.41
CA MET A 89 -9.11 0.18 0.42
C MET A 89 -7.85 -0.13 1.24
N GLU A 90 -7.81 -1.28 1.92
CA GLU A 90 -6.63 -1.74 2.66
C GLU A 90 -5.42 -1.86 1.73
N ALA A 91 -5.62 -2.39 0.52
CA ALA A 91 -4.58 -2.43 -0.50
C ALA A 91 -4.07 -1.03 -0.88
N ALA A 92 -4.94 0.00 -0.92
CA ALA A 92 -4.54 1.38 -1.19
C ALA A 92 -3.76 1.98 0.00
N GLN A 93 -4.19 1.71 1.24
CA GLN A 93 -3.51 2.14 2.45
C GLN A 93 -2.09 1.56 2.56
N VAL A 94 -1.92 0.24 2.35
CA VAL A 94 -0.60 -0.42 2.35
C VAL A 94 0.33 0.17 1.29
N ARG A 95 -0.23 0.69 0.17
CA ARG A 95 0.53 1.36 -0.89
C ARG A 95 0.77 2.86 -0.63
N GLY A 96 0.30 3.41 0.49
CA GLY A 96 0.37 4.85 0.77
C GLY A 96 -0.48 5.70 -0.19
N LEU A 97 -1.49 5.09 -0.83
CA LEU A 97 -2.41 5.76 -1.75
C LEU A 97 -3.68 6.27 -1.05
N ALA A 98 -3.78 6.05 0.26
CA ALA A 98 -4.87 6.50 1.11
C ALA A 98 -4.34 6.90 2.49
N PHE A 99 -5.08 7.74 3.21
CA PHE A 99 -4.77 8.11 4.59
C PHE A 99 -4.77 6.84 5.47
N ALA A 100 -3.65 6.58 6.14
CA ALA A 100 -3.43 5.40 6.97
C ALA A 100 -3.51 5.72 8.47
N SER A 101 -3.27 6.98 8.85
CA SER A 101 -3.23 7.42 10.25
C SER A 101 -3.63 8.88 10.41
N LEU A 102 -3.95 9.30 11.64
CA LEU A 102 -4.13 10.71 12.00
C LEU A 102 -2.95 11.59 11.58
N ALA A 103 -1.73 11.04 11.63
CA ALA A 103 -0.53 11.75 11.27
C ALA A 103 -0.54 12.19 9.80
N ASP A 104 -1.21 11.44 8.92
CA ASP A 104 -1.29 11.78 7.49
C ASP A 104 -2.08 13.07 7.25
N PHE A 105 -3.06 13.39 8.10
CA PHE A 105 -3.76 14.67 7.99
C PHE A 105 -2.90 15.86 8.39
N THR A 106 -1.94 15.66 9.29
CA THR A 106 -1.05 16.71 9.81
C THR A 106 0.17 16.99 8.93
N LYS A 107 0.39 16.17 7.89
CA LYS A 107 1.49 16.38 6.94
C LYS A 107 1.13 17.56 6.02
N PRO A 108 2.06 18.48 5.75
CA PRO A 108 1.84 19.53 4.77
C PRO A 108 1.59 18.94 3.37
N GLU A 109 0.48 19.34 2.76
CA GLU A 109 0.09 18.96 1.41
C GLU A 109 -0.04 20.22 0.53
N PRO A 110 0.10 20.11 -0.80
CA PRO A 110 0.08 21.27 -1.67
C PRO A 110 -1.36 21.70 -2.00
N PHE A 111 -1.69 22.96 -1.71
CA PHE A 111 -2.96 23.58 -2.07
C PHE A 111 -2.74 24.83 -2.92
N TRP A 112 -3.56 24.99 -3.95
CA TRP A 112 -3.65 26.25 -4.68
C TRP A 112 -4.43 27.27 -3.86
N THR A 113 -3.91 28.48 -3.76
CA THR A 113 -4.66 29.65 -3.30
C THR A 113 -4.74 30.69 -4.40
N ILE A 114 -5.80 31.49 -4.38
CA ILE A 114 -5.93 32.70 -5.19
C ILE A 114 -6.42 33.80 -4.27
N ASP A 115 -5.74 34.95 -4.23
CA ASP A 115 -6.10 36.07 -3.34
C ASP A 115 -6.31 35.63 -1.87
N ASN A 116 -5.40 34.82 -1.32
CA ASN A 116 -5.41 34.27 0.05
C ASN A 116 -6.63 33.38 0.40
N LYS A 117 -7.31 32.83 -0.61
CA LYS A 117 -8.37 31.83 -0.41
C LYS A 117 -7.98 30.53 -1.09
N ILE A 118 -8.24 29.42 -0.40
CA ILE A 118 -8.03 28.08 -0.93
C ILE A 118 -8.93 27.86 -2.13
N TYR A 119 -8.31 27.52 -3.25
CA TYR A 119 -8.99 27.17 -4.48
C TYR A 119 -9.28 25.67 -4.52
N SER A 120 -8.23 24.85 -4.40
CA SER A 120 -8.30 23.39 -4.40
C SER A 120 -6.97 22.76 -3.98
N HIS A 121 -6.93 21.44 -3.84
CA HIS A 121 -5.68 20.71 -3.69
C HIS A 121 -4.96 20.61 -5.04
N ALA A 122 -3.64 20.83 -5.04
CA ALA A 122 -2.86 20.98 -6.27
C ALA A 122 -2.82 19.71 -7.13
N LEU A 123 -2.93 18.53 -6.51
CA LEU A 123 -2.91 17.24 -7.20
C LEU A 123 -4.29 16.71 -7.62
N THR A 124 -5.38 17.45 -7.38
CA THR A 124 -6.75 16.98 -7.71
C THR A 124 -7.43 17.80 -8.80
N VAL A 125 -6.78 18.87 -9.28
CA VAL A 125 -7.27 19.64 -10.44
C VAL A 125 -6.94 18.91 -11.74
N SER A 126 -7.68 19.20 -12.81
CA SER A 126 -7.31 18.69 -14.14
C SER A 126 -6.03 19.34 -14.65
N ASP A 127 -5.38 18.71 -15.63
CA ASP A 127 -4.16 19.25 -16.24
C ASP A 127 -4.39 20.62 -16.89
N GLU A 128 -5.58 20.87 -17.44
CA GLU A 128 -5.96 22.17 -18.00
C GLU A 128 -6.02 23.23 -16.91
N VAL A 129 -6.74 22.96 -15.82
CA VAL A 129 -6.87 23.89 -14.69
C VAL A 129 -5.51 24.11 -14.02
N PHE A 130 -4.70 23.07 -13.89
CA PHE A 130 -3.35 23.20 -13.35
C PHE A 130 -2.49 24.17 -14.18
N LYS A 131 -2.51 24.04 -15.52
CA LYS A 131 -1.78 24.94 -16.42
C LYS A 131 -2.31 26.37 -16.36
N GLU A 132 -3.62 26.56 -16.21
CA GLU A 132 -4.23 27.89 -16.04
C GLU A 132 -3.76 28.54 -14.73
N LEU A 133 -3.79 27.80 -13.62
CA LEU A 133 -3.34 28.27 -12.31
C LEU A 133 -1.85 28.61 -12.33
N LEU A 134 -1.02 27.78 -12.96
CA LEU A 134 0.42 28.04 -13.08
C LEU A 134 0.74 29.36 -13.81
N ASN A 135 -0.11 29.77 -14.76
CA ASN A 135 0.04 31.02 -15.51
C ASN A 135 -0.68 32.21 -14.86
N THR A 136 -1.40 32.00 -13.75
CA THR A 136 -2.15 33.04 -13.05
C THR A 136 -1.28 33.71 -11.99
N SER A 137 -0.94 34.98 -12.16
CA SER A 137 -0.04 35.71 -11.25
C SER A 137 -0.54 35.87 -9.82
N ARG A 138 -1.85 35.72 -9.60
CA ARG A 138 -2.50 35.79 -8.27
C ARG A 138 -2.65 34.42 -7.61
N ALA A 139 -2.26 33.35 -8.30
CA ALA A 139 -2.32 32.00 -7.79
C ALA A 139 -0.96 31.58 -7.22
N GLU A 140 -0.97 30.90 -6.08
CA GLU A 140 0.22 30.36 -5.44
C GLU A 140 -0.07 28.96 -4.89
N VAL A 141 0.99 28.14 -4.76
CA VAL A 141 0.91 26.87 -4.04
C VAL A 141 1.41 27.09 -2.63
N ILE A 142 0.56 26.82 -1.64
CA ILE A 142 0.95 26.78 -0.23
C ILE A 142 1.05 25.33 0.23
N TRP A 143 1.93 25.08 1.19
CA TRP A 143 2.08 23.77 1.84
C TRP A 143 1.46 23.84 3.23
N ILE A 144 0.29 23.23 3.36
CA ILE A 144 -0.51 23.28 4.58
C ILE A 144 -1.17 21.92 4.79
N SER A 145 -1.30 21.54 6.05
CA SER A 145 -1.88 20.26 6.44
C SER A 145 -3.41 20.29 6.39
N LEU A 146 -4.04 19.12 6.20
CA LEU A 146 -5.47 19.04 5.91
C LEU A 146 -6.33 19.54 7.08
N GLU A 147 -5.93 19.22 8.31
CA GLU A 147 -6.58 19.67 9.52
C GLU A 147 -6.56 21.19 9.66
N LYS A 148 -5.55 21.89 9.12
CA LYS A 148 -5.47 23.35 9.16
C LYS A 148 -6.22 24.00 8.00
N VAL A 149 -6.02 23.51 6.78
CA VAL A 149 -6.61 24.12 5.57
C VAL A 149 -8.15 24.11 5.58
N LEU A 150 -8.77 23.18 6.32
CA LEU A 150 -10.23 23.14 6.50
C LEU A 150 -10.80 24.34 7.28
N PHE A 151 -9.95 25.07 8.02
CA PHE A 151 -10.30 26.31 8.74
C PHE A 151 -9.94 27.58 7.97
N GLU A 152 -9.26 27.47 6.84
CA GLU A 152 -8.95 28.61 5.98
C GLU A 152 -10.17 29.06 5.17
N ASN A 153 -10.06 30.21 4.50
CA ASN A 153 -11.11 30.70 3.61
C ASN A 153 -11.06 29.97 2.26
N TRP A 154 -12.19 29.47 1.77
CA TRP A 154 -12.28 28.77 0.48
C TRP A 154 -13.05 29.59 -0.56
N HIS A 155 -12.67 29.47 -1.82
CA HIS A 155 -13.42 30.05 -2.94
C HIS A 155 -14.74 29.33 -3.19
N ALA A 156 -14.76 28.01 -3.03
CA ALA A 156 -15.92 27.18 -3.32
C ALA A 156 -16.21 26.22 -2.16
N SER A 157 -17.43 26.30 -1.62
CA SER A 157 -17.92 25.39 -0.58
C SER A 157 -17.87 23.93 -1.02
N ARG A 158 -18.14 23.64 -2.31
CA ARG A 158 -18.07 22.29 -2.88
C ARG A 158 -16.66 21.71 -2.83
N GLU A 159 -15.63 22.50 -3.11
CA GLU A 159 -14.25 22.02 -3.06
C GLU A 159 -13.83 21.74 -1.61
N ARG A 160 -14.17 22.63 -0.68
CA ARG A 160 -13.97 22.40 0.76
C ARG A 160 -14.70 21.13 1.24
N GLN A 161 -15.93 20.92 0.78
CA GLN A 161 -16.79 19.81 1.24
C GLN A 161 -16.14 18.45 1.00
N LYS A 162 -15.49 18.23 -0.15
CA LYS A 162 -14.80 16.97 -0.47
C LYS A 162 -13.80 16.59 0.61
N TRP A 163 -13.00 17.56 1.04
CA TRP A 163 -11.97 17.39 2.06
C TRP A 163 -12.56 17.24 3.46
N ASN A 164 -13.60 18.01 3.76
CA ASN A 164 -14.34 17.90 5.01
C ASN A 164 -14.94 16.49 5.18
N ASP A 165 -15.58 15.95 4.14
CA ASP A 165 -16.22 14.64 4.17
C ASP A 165 -15.21 13.52 4.40
N VAL A 166 -14.06 13.59 3.72
CA VAL A 166 -12.94 12.65 3.93
C VAL A 166 -12.44 12.73 5.37
N PHE A 167 -12.18 13.94 5.87
CA PHE A 167 -11.66 14.15 7.23
C PHE A 167 -12.64 13.65 8.30
N VAL A 168 -13.92 14.02 8.21
CA VAL A 168 -14.97 13.59 9.15
C VAL A 168 -15.19 12.08 9.08
N SER A 169 -15.20 11.49 7.88
CA SER A 169 -15.38 10.06 7.70
C SER A 169 -14.29 9.25 8.40
N VAL A 170 -13.03 9.63 8.23
CA VAL A 170 -11.90 8.92 8.84
C VAL A 170 -11.91 9.08 10.37
N LEU A 171 -12.11 10.29 10.89
CA LEU A 171 -12.19 10.52 12.34
C LEU A 171 -13.35 9.76 12.98
N SER A 172 -14.52 9.78 12.34
CA SER A 172 -15.69 9.04 12.85
C SER A 172 -15.46 7.52 12.86
N GLY A 173 -14.72 7.00 11.87
CA GLY A 173 -14.31 5.60 11.86
C GLY A 173 -13.40 5.25 13.05
N MET A 174 -12.41 6.09 13.33
CA MET A 174 -11.50 5.90 14.46
C MET A 174 -12.21 5.94 15.81
N VAL A 175 -13.13 6.89 16.01
CA VAL A 175 -13.95 6.97 17.23
C VAL A 175 -14.70 5.66 17.47
N LYS A 176 -15.41 5.16 16.44
CA LYS A 176 -16.15 3.91 16.53
C LYS A 176 -15.24 2.71 16.84
N SER A 177 -14.07 2.63 16.23
CA SER A 177 -13.11 1.55 16.52
C SER A 177 -12.65 1.58 17.97
N CYS A 178 -12.39 2.76 18.53
CA CYS A 178 -12.02 2.91 19.95
C CYS A 178 -13.18 2.49 20.87
N GLU A 179 -14.41 2.90 20.57
CA GLU A 179 -15.60 2.51 21.34
C GLU A 179 -15.77 0.99 21.35
N ILE A 180 -15.66 0.34 20.19
CA ILE A 180 -15.78 -1.12 20.04
C ILE A 180 -14.70 -1.85 20.84
N GLU A 181 -13.44 -1.42 20.77
CA GLU A 181 -12.36 -2.08 21.51
C GLU A 181 -12.49 -1.87 23.02
N GLN A 182 -13.03 -0.73 23.47
CA GLN A 182 -13.34 -0.50 24.89
C GLN A 182 -14.46 -1.43 25.38
N GLU A 183 -15.54 -1.56 24.61
CA GLU A 183 -16.63 -2.50 24.92
C GLU A 183 -16.12 -3.95 24.99
N ARG A 184 -15.29 -4.34 24.02
CA ARG A 184 -14.66 -5.65 23.99
C ARG A 184 -13.78 -5.90 25.21
N HIS A 185 -13.01 -4.90 25.63
CA HIS A 185 -12.18 -5.01 26.83
C HIS A 185 -13.03 -5.20 28.10
N ILE A 186 -14.10 -4.43 28.25
CA ILE A 186 -15.03 -4.56 29.38
C ILE A 186 -15.65 -5.96 29.42
N LEU A 187 -16.07 -6.50 28.27
CA LEU A 187 -16.65 -7.84 28.19
C LEU A 187 -15.65 -8.94 28.56
N ASN A 188 -14.38 -8.79 28.15
CA ASN A 188 -13.33 -9.74 28.51
C ASN A 188 -12.95 -9.69 29.99
N ASP A 189 -13.08 -8.54 30.66
CA ASP A 189 -12.78 -8.40 32.09
C ASP A 189 -13.87 -9.02 32.99
N ILE A 190 -15.08 -9.23 32.45
CA ILE A 190 -16.22 -9.80 33.19
C ILE A 190 -16.28 -11.34 33.08
N LEU A 191 -15.56 -11.94 32.13
CA LEU A 191 -15.49 -13.38 31.86
C LEU A 191 -14.28 -14.05 32.52
#